data_AF-A0A9P9WLW5-F1
#
_entry.id   AF-A0A9P9WLW5-F1
#
_cell.length_a   1.000
_cell.length_b   1.000
_cell.length_c   1.000
_cell.angle_alpha   90.00
_cell.angle_beta   90.00
_cell.angle_gamma   90.00
#
_symmetry.space_group_name_H-M   'P 1'
#
loop_
_entity.id
_entity.type
_entity.pdbx_description
1 polymer ?
#
loop_
_entity_poly.entity_id
_entity_poly.type
_entity_poly.pdbx_seq_one_letter_code
_entity_poly.pdbx_strand_id
1 'polypeptide(L)'
;MQLKSFIFVLFAAGGVSALNINKARQNNNNGNGCNANQNNNNNQNGNQNNQNGNQNNNQNGNQNNNNQNGNQNGGANAGADVGAADFGQCDPSIDFQLGRAGRKADEGTFLPVDPLVAQGQQDALNPNIITNRVCDQLTNVCNANAAAVALCEDAQAQVAALGTKDASTADAFNAALGF
;
A
#
# COMPACT_ATOMS: atom_id res chain seq x y z
N MET A 1 8.69 32.55 -38.92
CA MET A 1 7.26 32.16 -38.86
C MET A 1 7.07 30.98 -39.79
N GLN A 2 7.18 29.76 -39.28
CA GLN A 2 7.00 28.51 -40.02
C GLN A 2 5.93 27.70 -39.29
N LEU A 3 5.07 27.10 -40.10
CA LEU A 3 3.67 26.84 -39.84
C LEU A 3 3.46 25.64 -38.91
N LYS A 4 2.52 25.81 -37.99
CA LYS A 4 1.95 24.78 -37.10
C LYS A 4 1.37 23.63 -37.92
N SER A 5 1.82 22.40 -37.70
CA SER A 5 1.08 21.19 -38.06
C SER A 5 0.66 20.46 -36.79
N PHE A 6 -0.58 20.71 -36.38
CA PHE A 6 -1.29 19.90 -35.39
C PHE A 6 -1.96 18.73 -36.12
N ILE A 7 -1.44 17.52 -35.95
CA ILE A 7 -2.16 16.29 -36.35
C ILE A 7 -2.85 15.77 -35.10
N PHE A 8 -4.17 15.99 -35.04
CA PHE A 8 -5.09 15.39 -34.09
C PHE A 8 -5.48 14.00 -34.61
N VAL A 9 -4.93 12.93 -34.05
CA VAL A 9 -5.44 11.57 -34.32
C VAL A 9 -6.52 11.28 -33.28
N LEU A 10 -7.76 11.46 -33.70
CA LEU A 10 -8.96 11.03 -32.99
C LEU A 10 -9.12 9.51 -33.19
N PHE A 11 -8.73 8.71 -32.21
CA PHE A 11 -9.12 7.30 -32.19
C PHE A 11 -10.58 7.19 -31.75
N ALA A 12 -11.41 6.70 -32.66
CA ALA A 12 -12.83 6.46 -32.46
C ALA A 12 -13.07 5.37 -31.40
N ALA A 13 -13.94 5.69 -30.45
CA ALA A 13 -14.52 4.77 -29.49
C ALA A 13 -15.36 3.70 -30.21
N GLY A 14 -14.93 2.44 -30.14
CA GLY A 14 -15.77 1.29 -30.44
C GLY A 14 -16.53 0.88 -29.18
N GLY A 15 -17.76 1.37 -29.03
CA GLY A 15 -18.74 0.78 -28.13
C GLY A 15 -19.71 -0.10 -28.91
N VAL A 16 -19.93 -1.35 -28.48
CA VAL A 16 -21.23 -2.03 -28.59
C VAL A 16 -21.37 -3.10 -27.50
N SER A 17 -22.35 -2.83 -26.64
CA SER A 17 -23.39 -3.75 -26.16
C SER A 17 -23.07 -4.81 -25.10
N ALA A 18 -23.53 -4.48 -23.89
CA ALA A 18 -23.86 -5.42 -22.82
C ALA A 18 -24.88 -6.48 -23.29
N LEU A 19 -24.56 -7.76 -23.08
CA LEU A 19 -25.54 -8.84 -23.02
C LEU A 19 -25.89 -9.10 -21.56
N ASN A 20 -26.99 -8.51 -21.13
CA ASN A 20 -27.63 -8.79 -19.85
C ASN A 20 -28.51 -10.05 -20.01
N ILE A 21 -27.93 -11.23 -19.76
CA ILE A 21 -28.71 -12.48 -19.69
C ILE A 21 -29.27 -12.61 -18.27
N ASN A 22 -30.45 -12.03 -18.07
CA ASN A 22 -31.27 -12.27 -16.90
C ASN A 22 -31.94 -13.64 -17.06
N LYS A 23 -31.28 -14.73 -16.64
CA LYS A 23 -31.91 -16.05 -16.53
C LYS A 23 -32.33 -16.28 -15.09
N ALA A 24 -33.61 -16.05 -14.81
CA ALA A 24 -34.23 -16.46 -13.57
C ALA A 24 -34.18 -17.98 -13.41
N ARG A 25 -33.58 -18.40 -12.29
CA ARG A 25 -33.98 -19.50 -11.39
C ARG A 25 -34.40 -20.84 -12.03
N GLN A 26 -33.49 -21.80 -12.00
CA GLN A 26 -33.82 -23.20 -11.81
C GLN A 26 -33.03 -23.75 -10.61
N ASN A 27 -33.76 -23.94 -9.52
CA ASN A 27 -33.36 -24.73 -8.36
C ASN A 27 -33.36 -26.20 -8.78
N ASN A 28 -32.20 -26.87 -8.77
CA ASN A 28 -32.15 -28.31 -8.63
C ASN A 28 -30.83 -28.72 -7.95
N ASN A 29 -30.96 -29.11 -6.69
CA ASN A 29 -29.98 -29.83 -5.90
C ASN A 29 -29.59 -31.13 -6.60
N ASN A 30 -28.32 -31.32 -6.97
CA ASN A 30 -27.68 -32.62 -6.81
C ASN A 30 -26.15 -32.55 -6.96
N GLY A 31 -25.44 -33.10 -5.97
CA GLY A 31 -24.17 -33.78 -6.18
C GLY A 31 -22.89 -32.97 -6.08
N ASN A 32 -22.41 -32.70 -4.85
CA ASN A 32 -20.97 -32.70 -4.61
C ASN A 32 -20.62 -33.82 -3.62
N GLY A 33 -19.77 -34.73 -4.08
CA GLY A 33 -19.23 -35.82 -3.29
C GLY A 33 -18.09 -35.35 -2.38
N CYS A 34 -17.67 -36.30 -1.55
CA CYS A 34 -16.58 -36.25 -0.58
C CYS A 34 -16.95 -35.71 0.82
N ASN A 35 -17.53 -36.57 1.66
CA ASN A 35 -16.88 -36.95 2.92
C ASN A 35 -17.53 -38.24 3.49
N ALA A 36 -16.83 -39.36 3.34
CA ALA A 36 -17.14 -40.57 4.07
C ALA A 36 -16.43 -40.51 5.43
N ASN A 37 -17.16 -40.20 6.49
CA ASN A 37 -16.84 -40.72 7.82
C ASN A 37 -18.13 -41.21 8.48
N GLN A 38 -18.17 -42.52 8.68
CA GLN A 38 -19.31 -43.25 9.22
C GLN A 38 -19.37 -43.08 10.74
N ASN A 39 -20.53 -42.62 11.20
CA ASN A 39 -21.33 -43.21 12.27
C ASN A 39 -20.61 -43.67 13.55
N ASN A 40 -20.94 -43.04 14.67
CA ASN A 40 -21.39 -43.86 15.79
C ASN A 40 -22.53 -43.20 16.58
N ASN A 41 -23.60 -43.97 16.67
CA ASN A 41 -24.87 -43.76 17.35
C ASN A 41 -24.74 -43.59 18.87
N ASN A 42 -25.89 -43.19 19.45
CA ASN A 42 -26.38 -43.38 20.81
C ASN A 42 -26.44 -42.07 21.63
N ASN A 43 -27.52 -41.68 22.28
CA ASN A 43 -28.82 -42.31 22.53
C ASN A 43 -29.61 -41.32 23.40
N GLN A 44 -30.93 -41.18 23.19
CA GLN A 44 -31.94 -40.76 24.20
C GLN A 44 -31.80 -39.32 24.78
N ASN A 45 -32.84 -38.56 25.17
CA ASN A 45 -34.28 -38.70 25.24
C ASN A 45 -34.82 -37.33 25.76
N GLY A 46 -35.90 -36.82 25.16
CA GLY A 46 -36.83 -35.84 25.75
C GLY A 46 -36.38 -34.37 25.78
N ASN A 47 -37.27 -33.37 25.79
CA ASN A 47 -38.71 -33.31 25.62
C ASN A 47 -39.04 -31.87 25.16
N GLN A 48 -40.24 -31.72 24.61
CA GLN A 48 -40.84 -30.61 23.88
C GLN A 48 -41.05 -29.31 24.68
N ASN A 49 -41.35 -28.25 23.90
CA ASN A 49 -42.19 -27.08 24.26
C ASN A 49 -41.52 -26.00 25.15
N ASN A 50 -41.79 -24.70 25.03
CA ASN A 50 -42.85 -23.97 24.35
C ASN A 50 -42.40 -22.50 24.16
N GLN A 51 -43.10 -21.82 23.26
CA GLN A 51 -42.91 -20.46 22.83
C GLN A 51 -43.32 -19.39 23.87
N ASN A 52 -42.83 -18.18 23.62
CA ASN A 52 -43.49 -16.88 23.80
C ASN A 52 -43.21 -16.09 25.11
N GLY A 53 -42.82 -14.82 24.95
CA GLY A 53 -42.69 -13.87 26.05
C GLY A 53 -41.81 -12.65 25.75
N ASN A 54 -42.30 -11.75 24.91
CA ASN A 54 -41.76 -10.39 24.68
C ASN A 54 -41.76 -9.57 25.98
N GLN A 55 -40.60 -9.16 26.51
CA GLN A 55 -40.49 -8.07 27.48
C GLN A 55 -39.22 -7.24 27.26
N ASN A 56 -39.46 -6.04 26.75
CA ASN A 56 -38.61 -4.86 26.75
C ASN A 56 -38.08 -4.56 28.17
N ASN A 57 -36.76 -4.47 28.35
CA ASN A 57 -36.24 -3.65 29.45
C ASN A 57 -34.88 -3.04 29.13
N ASN A 58 -34.87 -1.73 29.29
CA ASN A 58 -33.82 -0.77 29.10
C ASN A 58 -32.79 -0.90 30.24
N GLN A 59 -31.56 -1.31 29.96
CA GLN A 59 -30.45 -1.19 30.90
C GLN A 59 -29.19 -0.70 30.20
N ASN A 60 -28.97 0.60 30.37
CA ASN A 60 -27.72 1.32 30.26
C ASN A 60 -26.60 0.55 30.99
N GLY A 61 -25.67 -0.01 30.22
CA GLY A 61 -24.48 -0.68 30.73
C GLY A 61 -23.30 -0.31 29.84
N ASN A 62 -22.58 0.74 30.22
CA ASN A 62 -21.32 1.17 29.64
C ASN A 62 -20.28 0.06 29.79
N GLN A 63 -20.15 -0.81 28.79
CA GLN A 63 -19.16 -1.88 28.76
C GLN A 63 -17.92 -1.42 27.99
N ASN A 64 -17.00 -0.81 28.73
CA ASN A 64 -15.64 -0.57 28.29
C ASN A 64 -14.89 -1.92 28.29
N ASN A 65 -14.93 -2.64 27.16
CA ASN A 65 -14.19 -3.89 26.97
C ASN A 65 -12.98 -3.63 26.08
N ASN A 66 -11.86 -3.24 26.71
CA ASN A 66 -10.53 -3.40 26.15
C ASN A 66 -10.20 -4.90 26.14
N ASN A 67 -10.46 -5.55 25.01
CA ASN A 67 -9.94 -6.88 24.71
C ASN A 67 -8.86 -6.76 23.63
N GLN A 68 -7.64 -6.49 24.08
CA GLN A 68 -6.43 -6.60 23.26
C GLN A 68 -6.04 -8.08 23.17
N ASN A 69 -6.48 -8.76 22.11
CA ASN A 69 -5.72 -9.85 21.49
C ASN A 69 -6.31 -10.18 20.12
N GLY A 70 -5.55 -9.90 19.05
CA GLY A 70 -5.99 -10.20 17.69
C GLY A 70 -4.99 -9.77 16.64
N ASN A 71 -3.91 -10.54 16.52
CA ASN A 71 -3.16 -10.83 15.30
C ASN A 71 -3.28 -9.80 14.16
N GLN A 72 -2.39 -8.82 14.13
CA GLN A 72 -2.28 -7.85 13.02
C GLN A 72 -1.56 -8.51 11.83
N ASN A 73 -2.29 -9.32 11.07
CA ASN A 73 -2.02 -9.45 9.64
C ASN A 73 -2.87 -8.40 8.92
N GLY A 74 -2.41 -7.16 8.95
CA GLY A 74 -3.06 -6.02 8.34
C GLY A 74 -2.34 -5.60 7.08
N GLY A 75 -2.76 -6.13 5.93
CA GLY A 75 -2.54 -5.45 4.66
C GLY A 75 -3.28 -4.12 4.72
N ALA A 76 -2.55 -3.05 5.07
CA ALA A 76 -3.10 -1.72 5.23
C ALA A 76 -3.27 -1.09 3.85
N ASN A 77 -4.43 -1.33 3.23
CA ASN A 77 -4.97 -0.38 2.26
C ASN A 77 -5.60 0.77 3.06
N ALA A 78 -4.75 1.63 3.63
CA ALA A 78 -5.17 2.72 4.51
C ALA A 78 -5.31 4.01 3.70
N GLY A 79 -6.42 4.13 2.98
CA GLY A 79 -6.97 5.44 2.60
C GLY A 79 -7.54 6.17 3.83
N ALA A 80 -6.76 6.27 4.90
CA ALA A 80 -7.04 7.21 5.97
C ALA A 80 -6.68 8.60 5.45
N ASP A 81 -7.42 9.62 5.87
CA ASP A 81 -7.00 11.01 5.73
C ASP A 81 -5.72 11.17 6.57
N VAL A 82 -4.59 10.82 5.95
CA VAL A 82 -3.27 11.03 6.51
C VAL A 82 -3.06 12.53 6.35
N GLY A 83 -3.02 13.26 7.47
CA GLY A 83 -2.66 14.68 7.45
C GLY A 83 -1.36 14.89 6.65
N ALA A 84 -1.05 16.14 6.30
CA ALA A 84 0.10 16.45 5.45
C ALA A 84 1.38 15.69 5.85
N ALA A 85 2.16 15.27 4.86
CA ALA A 85 3.42 14.57 5.07
C ALA A 85 4.34 15.39 6.01
N ASP A 86 4.76 14.75 7.09
CA ASP A 86 5.73 15.28 8.05
C ASP A 86 6.90 14.30 8.14
N PHE A 87 8.04 14.71 7.58
CA PHE A 87 9.27 13.90 7.56
C PHE A 87 10.03 13.95 8.90
N GLY A 88 9.46 14.61 9.90
CA GLY A 88 10.02 14.76 11.23
C GLY A 88 11.28 15.60 11.21
N GLN A 89 12.38 15.07 11.76
CA GLN A 89 13.64 15.81 11.89
C GLN A 89 14.60 15.67 10.70
N CYS A 90 14.22 14.89 9.67
CA CYS A 90 15.11 14.60 8.54
C CYS A 90 14.71 15.38 7.28
N ASP A 91 15.71 15.71 6.47
CA ASP A 91 15.54 16.00 5.05
C ASP A 91 15.61 14.67 4.26
N PRO A 92 14.52 14.22 3.62
CA PRO A 92 14.50 12.95 2.92
C PRO A 92 15.14 13.02 1.52
N SER A 93 15.62 14.18 1.07
CA SER A 93 16.14 14.30 -0.29
C SER A 93 17.43 13.52 -0.52
N ILE A 94 17.64 13.14 -1.77
CA ILE A 94 18.85 12.46 -2.24
C ILE A 94 19.60 13.35 -3.24
N ASP A 95 20.92 13.22 -3.28
CA ASP A 95 21.76 13.84 -4.30
C ASP A 95 22.36 12.79 -5.24
N PHE A 96 22.58 13.20 -6.49
CA PHE A 96 23.34 12.44 -7.47
C PHE A 96 24.62 13.20 -7.80
N GLN A 97 25.76 12.53 -7.72
CA GLN A 97 27.05 13.10 -8.10
C GLN A 97 27.88 12.10 -8.91
N LEU A 98 28.56 12.63 -9.92
CA LEU A 98 29.62 11.92 -10.64
C LEU A 98 30.93 12.06 -9.86
N GLY A 99 31.74 11.01 -9.82
CA GLY A 99 33.14 11.13 -9.38
C GLY A 99 33.32 11.46 -7.90
N ARG A 100 32.47 10.91 -7.02
CA ARG A 100 32.71 10.99 -5.57
C ARG A 100 34.06 10.38 -5.19
N ALA A 101 34.58 10.78 -4.03
CA ALA A 101 35.89 10.33 -3.56
C ALA A 101 36.00 8.80 -3.57
N GLY A 102 37.00 8.27 -4.26
CA GLY A 102 37.20 6.81 -4.42
C GLY A 102 36.44 6.16 -5.57
N ARG A 103 35.68 6.93 -6.37
CA ARG A 103 34.93 6.48 -7.57
C ARG A 103 35.58 7.03 -8.85
N LYS A 104 35.21 6.49 -10.02
CA LYS A 104 35.66 7.06 -11.32
C LYS A 104 34.97 8.40 -11.59
N ALA A 105 35.61 9.29 -12.33
CA ALA A 105 35.10 10.63 -12.62
C ALA A 105 33.73 10.65 -13.33
N ASP A 106 33.41 9.60 -14.08
CA ASP A 106 32.16 9.38 -14.82
C ASP A 106 31.20 8.43 -14.11
N GLU A 107 31.54 7.96 -12.90
CA GLU A 107 30.72 7.05 -12.13
C GLU A 107 29.73 7.83 -11.26
N GLY A 108 28.44 7.66 -11.60
CA GLY A 108 27.31 8.30 -10.93
C GLY A 108 26.82 7.55 -9.72
N THR A 109 26.55 8.29 -8.65
CA THR A 109 26.30 7.73 -7.32
C THR A 109 25.27 8.55 -6.57
N PHE A 110 24.44 7.88 -5.78
CA PHE A 110 23.41 8.49 -4.97
C PHE A 110 23.75 8.44 -3.48
N LEU A 111 23.43 9.52 -2.76
CA LEU A 111 23.48 9.57 -1.29
C LEU A 111 22.27 10.37 -0.74
N PRO A 112 21.85 10.14 0.51
CA PRO A 112 20.96 11.07 1.19
C PRO A 112 21.72 12.37 1.48
N VAL A 113 21.06 13.51 1.37
CA VAL A 113 21.69 14.79 1.74
C VAL A 113 21.75 14.98 3.25
N ASP A 114 20.79 14.38 3.96
CA ASP A 114 20.68 14.49 5.40
C ASP A 114 21.72 13.60 6.11
N PRO A 115 22.58 14.16 6.97
CA PRO A 115 23.62 13.39 7.66
C PRO A 115 23.07 12.29 8.58
N LEU A 116 21.90 12.49 9.20
CA LEU A 116 21.25 11.49 10.05
C LEU A 116 20.78 10.30 9.20
N VAL A 117 20.18 10.57 8.04
CA VAL A 117 19.75 9.52 7.10
C VAL A 117 20.97 8.80 6.49
N ALA A 118 22.02 9.55 6.17
CA ALA A 118 23.26 9.06 5.55
C ALA A 118 24.16 8.26 6.51
N GLN A 119 23.89 8.22 7.82
CA GLN A 119 24.78 7.61 8.80
C GLN A 119 25.06 6.11 8.51
N GLY A 120 26.30 5.79 8.15
CA GLY A 120 26.69 4.41 7.81
C GLY A 120 26.25 3.96 6.41
N GLN A 121 25.59 4.84 5.64
CA GLN A 121 25.32 4.60 4.23
C GLN A 121 26.59 4.83 3.42
N GLN A 122 26.86 3.90 2.51
CA GLN A 122 27.85 4.13 1.46
C GLN A 122 27.13 4.54 0.18
N ASP A 123 27.78 5.44 -0.53
CA ASP A 123 27.76 5.69 -1.96
C ASP A 123 26.99 4.62 -2.79
N ALA A 124 25.75 4.90 -3.22
CA ALA A 124 24.89 3.91 -3.89
C ALA A 124 24.89 4.04 -5.42
N LEU A 125 25.14 2.95 -6.15
CA LEU A 125 25.07 2.93 -7.63
C LEU A 125 23.66 2.67 -8.18
N ASN A 126 22.74 2.20 -7.32
CA ASN A 126 21.37 1.89 -7.69
C ASN A 126 20.43 2.82 -6.92
N PRO A 127 19.59 3.62 -7.61
CA PRO A 127 18.69 4.55 -6.95
C PRO A 127 17.69 3.84 -6.03
N ASN A 128 17.24 2.63 -6.38
CA ASN A 128 16.34 1.87 -5.50
C ASN A 128 16.98 1.56 -4.14
N ILE A 129 18.31 1.35 -4.07
CA ILE A 129 18.98 1.11 -2.78
C ILE A 129 18.92 2.37 -1.91
N ILE A 130 19.14 3.54 -2.50
CA ILE A 130 19.15 4.78 -1.72
C ILE A 130 17.75 5.21 -1.29
N THR A 131 16.73 5.02 -2.13
CA THR A 131 15.36 5.37 -1.76
C THR A 131 14.85 4.45 -0.64
N ASN A 132 15.14 3.14 -0.70
CA ASN A 132 14.85 2.23 0.42
C ASN A 132 15.52 2.71 1.71
N ARG A 133 16.81 3.09 1.64
CA ARG A 133 17.53 3.62 2.79
C ARG A 133 16.84 4.86 3.37
N VAL A 134 16.45 5.82 2.54
CA VAL A 134 15.74 7.02 2.99
C VAL A 134 14.43 6.65 3.68
N CYS A 135 13.57 5.87 3.00
CA CYS A 135 12.25 5.52 3.54
C CYS A 135 12.35 4.69 4.84
N ASP A 136 13.36 3.82 4.95
CA ASP A 136 13.64 3.09 6.20
C ASP A 136 13.99 4.04 7.34
N GLN A 137 14.82 5.05 7.10
CA GLN A 137 15.21 6.00 8.15
C GLN A 137 14.05 6.88 8.61
N LEU A 138 13.06 7.14 7.75
CA LEU A 138 11.87 7.92 8.13
C LEU A 138 11.18 7.36 9.38
N THR A 139 11.01 6.04 9.44
CA THR A 139 10.39 5.37 10.60
C THR A 139 11.36 5.17 11.76
N ASN A 140 12.65 4.96 11.47
CA ASN A 140 13.59 4.49 12.49
C ASN A 140 14.27 5.63 13.28
N VAL A 141 14.61 6.73 12.61
CA VAL A 141 15.40 7.81 13.22
C VAL A 141 14.81 9.19 12.99
N CYS A 142 13.96 9.38 11.99
CA CYS A 142 13.44 10.70 11.65
C CYS A 142 12.18 11.10 12.43
N ASN A 143 11.50 10.13 13.06
CA ASN A 143 10.17 10.32 13.66
C ASN A 143 9.14 10.86 12.65
N ALA A 144 9.20 10.39 11.40
CA ALA A 144 8.24 10.79 10.38
C ALA A 144 6.84 10.24 10.66
N ASN A 145 5.81 10.94 10.19
CA ASN A 145 4.44 10.46 10.29
C ASN A 145 4.12 9.41 9.20
N ALA A 146 3.00 8.70 9.36
CA ALA A 146 2.58 7.68 8.40
C ALA A 146 2.36 8.23 6.98
N ALA A 147 1.97 9.51 6.87
CA ALA A 147 1.76 10.17 5.58
C ALA A 147 3.08 10.31 4.79
N ALA A 148 4.15 10.72 5.47
CA ALA A 148 5.48 10.86 4.89
C ALA A 148 6.07 9.51 4.49
N VAL A 149 5.86 8.45 5.29
CA VAL A 149 6.30 7.10 4.93
C VAL A 149 5.58 6.62 3.68
N ALA A 150 4.25 6.76 3.62
CA ALA A 150 3.48 6.38 2.43
C ALA A 150 3.92 7.16 1.18
N LEU A 151 4.13 8.48 1.32
CA LEU A 151 4.63 9.32 0.21
C LEU A 151 6.03 8.87 -0.26
N CYS A 152 6.90 8.45 0.67
CA CYS A 152 8.21 7.91 0.34
C CYS A 152 8.14 6.59 -0.42
N GLU A 153 7.24 5.68 -0.02
CA GLU A 153 7.00 4.41 -0.72
C GLU A 153 6.48 4.64 -2.15
N ASP A 154 5.58 5.61 -2.35
CA ASP A 154 5.09 6.02 -3.66
C ASP A 154 6.23 6.61 -4.53
N ALA A 155 7.06 7.50 -3.96
CA ALA A 155 8.21 8.07 -4.64
C ALA A 155 9.25 7.00 -5.02
N GLN A 156 9.47 6.01 -4.15
CA GLN A 156 10.31 4.85 -4.45
C GLN A 156 9.74 4.02 -5.61
N ALA A 157 8.43 3.76 -5.63
CA ALA A 157 7.78 3.05 -6.73
C ALA A 157 7.92 3.81 -8.06
N GLN A 158 7.82 5.14 -8.03
CA GLN A 158 8.09 6.01 -9.19
C GLN A 158 9.54 5.87 -9.67
N VAL A 159 10.52 5.91 -8.77
CA VAL A 159 11.95 5.71 -9.11
C VAL A 159 12.18 4.34 -9.74
N ALA A 160 11.58 3.28 -9.19
CA ALA A 160 11.67 1.93 -9.76
C ALA A 160 11.11 1.86 -11.18
N ALA A 161 10.00 2.56 -11.44
CA ALA A 161 9.36 2.63 -12.75
C ALA A 161 10.16 3.46 -13.79
N LEU A 162 10.86 4.51 -13.35
CA LEU A 162 11.69 5.33 -14.25
C LEU A 162 12.85 4.53 -14.85
N GLY A 163 13.50 3.69 -14.04
CA GLY A 163 14.65 2.88 -14.45
C GLY A 163 15.91 3.68 -14.81
N THR A 164 15.88 5.01 -14.73
CA THR A 164 17.04 5.89 -14.89
C THR A 164 17.99 5.76 -13.69
N LYS A 165 19.25 6.15 -13.88
CA LYS A 165 20.31 6.09 -12.86
C LYS A 165 21.20 7.33 -12.91
N ASP A 166 20.57 8.48 -13.10
CA ASP A 166 21.25 9.76 -13.26
C ASP A 166 20.55 10.83 -12.40
N ALA A 167 20.95 12.10 -12.55
CA ALA A 167 20.38 13.21 -11.79
C ALA A 167 18.86 13.29 -11.90
N SER A 168 18.25 12.93 -13.04
CA SER A 168 16.80 12.96 -13.19
C SER A 168 16.07 12.01 -12.24
N THR A 169 16.74 10.93 -11.82
CA THR A 169 16.18 10.00 -10.82
C THR A 169 16.14 10.63 -9.43
N ALA A 170 17.18 11.36 -9.06
CA ALA A 170 17.23 12.10 -7.79
C ALA A 170 16.19 13.22 -7.78
N ASP A 171 16.13 14.00 -8.86
CA ASP A 171 15.15 15.08 -9.02
C ASP A 171 13.71 14.57 -8.94
N ALA A 172 13.41 13.44 -9.60
CA ALA A 172 12.08 12.85 -9.58
C ALA A 172 11.67 12.36 -8.19
N PHE A 173 12.60 11.76 -7.44
CA PHE A 173 12.36 11.34 -6.06
C PHE A 173 12.09 12.56 -5.16
N ASN A 174 12.98 13.56 -5.19
CA ASN A 174 12.87 14.75 -4.36
C ASN A 174 11.58 15.53 -4.65
N ALA A 175 11.24 15.70 -5.93
CA ALA A 175 10.01 16.37 -6.34
C ALA A 175 8.75 15.62 -5.87
N ALA A 176 8.77 14.29 -5.85
CA ALA A 176 7.65 13.49 -5.34
C ALA A 176 7.44 13.68 -3.82
N LEU A 177 8.50 14.00 -3.09
CA LEU A 177 8.44 14.31 -1.64
C LEU A 177 8.15 15.79 -1.35
N GLY A 178 8.22 16.66 -2.37
CA GLY A 178 7.99 18.10 -2.24
C GLY A 178 9.25 18.93 -1.96
N PHE A 179 10.44 18.44 -2.34
CA PHE A 179 11.74 19.11 -2.20
C PHE A 179 12.30 19.57 -3.54
#